data_AF-X1TNZ7-F1
#
_entry.id   AF-X1TNZ7-F1
#
_cell.length_a   1.000
_cell.length_b   1.000
_cell.length_c   1.000
_cell.angle_alpha   90.00
_cell.angle_beta   90.00
_cell.angle_gamma   90.00
#
_symmetry.space_group_name_H-M   'P 1'
#
loop_
_entity.id
_entity.type
_entity.pdbx_description
1 polymer ?
#
loop_
_entity_poly.entity_id
_entity_poly.type
_entity_poly.pdbx_seq_one_letter_code
_entity_poly.pdbx_strand_id
1 'polypeptide(L)' 'SNAVDYHGNVLAELNDFATEERIMIADIPKQGIKTIYSQIGDLFAWLCVLGFLIMIGLSFSKFKKT' A
#
# COMPACT_ATOMS: atom_id res chain seq x y z
N SER A 1 -5.46 8.00 18.92
CA SER A 1 -5.23 6.58 18.53
C SER A 1 -6.36 6.07 17.63
N ASN A 2 -6.16 5.08 16.75
CA ASN A 2 -7.20 4.55 15.84
C ASN A 2 -7.04 3.03 15.56
N ALA A 3 -8.15 2.30 15.46
CA ALA A 3 -8.23 0.91 15.04
C ALA A 3 -9.05 0.78 13.74
N VAL A 4 -8.50 0.07 12.75
CA VAL A 4 -9.10 -0.08 11.41
C VAL A 4 -9.17 -1.55 10.98
N ASP A 5 -10.16 -1.87 10.12
CA ASP A 5 -10.26 -3.20 9.50
C ASP A 5 -9.34 -3.34 8.26
N TYR A 6 -9.37 -4.53 7.64
CA TYR A 6 -8.56 -4.86 6.46
C TYR A 6 -9.01 -4.17 5.16
N HIS A 7 -10.17 -3.51 5.16
CA HIS A 7 -10.63 -2.65 4.07
C HIS A 7 -10.33 -1.17 4.33
N GLY A 8 -9.80 -0.82 5.50
CA GLY A 8 -9.53 0.56 5.91
C GLY A 8 -10.72 1.27 6.57
N ASN A 9 -11.76 0.53 6.97
CA ASN A 9 -12.86 1.11 7.73
C ASN A 9 -12.43 1.36 9.19
N VAL A 10 -12.81 2.51 9.73
CA VAL A 10 -12.53 2.87 11.13
C VAL A 10 -13.48 2.13 12.06
N LEU A 11 -12.92 1.33 12.98
CA LEU A 11 -13.66 0.57 14.00
C LEU A 11 -13.72 1.32 15.33
N ALA A 12 -12.65 2.01 15.72
CA ALA A 12 -12.61 2.82 16.94
C ALA A 12 -11.56 3.92 16.83
N GLU A 13 -11.90 5.14 17.24
CA GLU A 13 -11.00 6.29 17.23
C GLU A 13 -11.04 7.00 18.60
N LEU A 14 -9.87 7.31 19.16
CA LEU A 14 -9.70 8.00 20.42
C LEU A 14 -9.08 9.36 20.12
N ASN A 15 -9.79 10.41 20.53
CA ASN A 15 -9.30 11.77 20.43
C ASN A 15 -8.34 12.05 21.59
N ASP A 16 -7.05 12.01 21.29
CA ASP A 16 -5.98 12.12 22.28
C ASP A 16 -5.94 13.50 22.99
N PHE A 17 -6.61 14.52 22.44
CA PHE A 17 -6.63 15.89 22.97
C PHE A 17 -7.89 16.25 23.75
N ALA A 18 -8.99 15.52 23.56
CA ALA A 18 -10.29 15.85 24.15
C ALA A 18 -10.73 14.90 25.27
N THR A 19 -10.03 13.77 25.46
CA THR A 19 -10.45 12.73 26.40
C THR A 19 -9.48 12.63 27.60
N GLU A 20 -10.01 12.76 28.82
CA GLU A 20 -9.23 12.64 30.07
C GLU A 20 -8.80 11.20 30.36
N GLU A 21 -9.67 10.22 30.09
CA GLU A 21 -9.37 8.79 30.21
C GLU A 21 -8.93 8.21 28.86
N ARG A 22 -7.65 7.83 28.76
CA ARG A 22 -6.99 7.50 27.48
C ARG A 22 -6.88 5.99 27.23
N ILE A 23 -7.96 5.25 27.47
CA ILE A 23 -8.00 3.81 27.20
C ILE A 23 -8.98 3.55 26.05
N MET A 24 -8.49 2.90 24.98
CA MET A 24 -9.30 2.44 23.87
C MET A 24 -9.24 0.90 23.82
N ILE A 25 -10.41 0.25 23.81
CA ILE A 25 -10.56 -1.20 23.64
C ILE A 25 -11.39 -1.42 22.37
N ALA A 26 -10.88 -2.23 21.45
CA ALA A 26 -11.56 -2.56 20.20
C ALA A 26 -11.33 -4.03 19.83
N ASP A 27 -12.38 -4.71 19.38
CA ASP A 27 -12.31 -6.08 18.87
C ASP A 27 -11.98 -6.06 17.37
N ILE A 28 -10.88 -6.72 16.97
CA ILE A 28 -10.37 -6.68 15.60
C ILE A 28 -10.34 -8.09 15.00
N PRO A 29 -10.87 -8.30 13.78
CA PRO A 29 -10.77 -9.59 13.11
C PRO A 29 -9.30 -9.94 12.81
N LYS A 30 -8.81 -11.03 13.41
CA LYS A 30 -7.40 -11.46 13.32
C LYS A 30 -7.05 -12.32 12.10
N GLN A 31 -8.03 -12.69 11.28
CA GLN A 31 -7.79 -13.50 10.08
C GLN A 31 -7.30 -12.60 8.95
N GLY A 32 -6.00 -12.68 8.65
CA GLY A 32 -5.40 -11.96 7.53
C GLY A 32 -5.85 -12.54 6.19
N ILE A 33 -6.29 -11.68 5.28
CA ILE A 33 -6.67 -12.07 3.92
C ILE A 33 -5.43 -12.06 3.04
N LYS A 34 -5.13 -13.18 2.37
CA LYS A 34 -4.08 -13.23 1.35
C LYS A 34 -4.58 -12.54 0.09
N THR A 35 -4.16 -11.30 -0.13
CA THR A 35 -4.44 -10.61 -1.39
C THR A 35 -3.48 -11.08 -2.48
N ILE A 36 -3.89 -10.95 -3.75
CA ILE A 36 -3.04 -11.23 -4.91
C ILE A 36 -1.74 -10.40 -4.82
N TYR A 37 -1.83 -9.17 -4.33
CA TYR A 37 -0.66 -8.33 -4.07
C TYR A 37 0.27 -8.92 -3.00
N SER A 38 -0.25 -9.53 -1.94
CA SER A 38 0.59 -10.21 -0.94
C SER A 38 1.34 -11.43 -1.51
N GLN A 39 0.86 -12.03 -2.62
CA GLN A 39 1.51 -13.18 -3.25
C GLN A 39 2.52 -12.77 -4.33
N ILE A 40 2.15 -11.80 -5.17
CA ILE A 40 2.99 -11.33 -6.28
C ILE A 40 3.99 -10.28 -5.79
N GLY A 41 3.69 -9.62 -4.67
CA GLY A 41 4.47 -8.53 -4.11
C GLY A 41 4.68 -7.41 -5.11
N ASP A 42 5.86 -6.82 -5.07
CA ASP A 42 6.28 -5.75 -5.99
C ASP A 42 6.82 -6.27 -7.32
N LEU A 43 6.76 -7.58 -7.59
CA LEU A 43 7.31 -8.16 -8.81
C LEU A 43 6.63 -7.58 -10.07
N PHE A 44 5.30 -7.46 -10.04
CA PHE A 44 4.54 -6.86 -11.13
C PHE A 44 4.88 -5.37 -11.32
N ALA A 45 5.01 -4.63 -10.22
CA ALA A 45 5.42 -3.22 -10.26
C ALA A 45 6.82 -3.07 -10.87
N TRP A 46 7.77 -3.92 -10.49
CA TRP A 46 9.12 -3.95 -11.04
C TRP A 46 9.16 -4.30 -12.53
N LEU A 47 8.33 -5.24 -12.99
CA LEU A 47 8.21 -5.55 -14.43
C LEU A 47 7.72 -4.34 -15.24
N CYS A 48 6.73 -3.60 -14.72
CA CYS A 48 6.26 -2.36 -15.35
C CYS A 48 7.36 -1.30 -15.40
N VAL A 49 8.10 -1.09 -14.30
CA VAL A 49 9.21 -0.13 -14.23
C VAL A 49 10.33 -0.51 -15.20
N LEU A 50 10.73 -1.79 -15.25
CA LEU A 50 11.75 -2.27 -16.18
C LEU A 50 11.30 -2.10 -17.63
N GLY A 51 10.07 -2.48 -17.96
CA GLY A 51 9.49 -2.29 -19.30
C GLY A 51 9.51 -0.82 -19.72
N PHE A 52 9.13 0.08 -18.80
CA PHE A 52 9.16 1.53 -19.03
C PHE A 52 10.59 2.05 -19.28
N LEU A 53 11.56 1.65 -18.46
CA LEU A 53 12.96 2.04 -18.61
C LEU A 53 13.56 1.52 -19.92
N ILE A 54 13.24 0.30 -20.33
CA ILE A 54 13.64 -0.27 -21.62
C ILE A 54 13.06 0.59 -22.75
N MET A 55 11.77 0.93 -22.69
CA MET A 55 11.11 1.72 -23.73
C MET A 55 11.75 3.11 -23.87
N ILE A 56 12.08 3.74 -22.74
CA ILE A 56 12.82 5.01 -22.70
C ILE A 56 14.21 4.84 -23.33
N GLY A 57 14.99 3.86 -22.88
CA GLY A 57 16.34 3.62 -23.38
C GLY A 57 16.38 3.34 -24.88
N LEU A 58 15.38 2.59 -25.40
CA LEU A 58 15.22 2.35 -26.84
C LEU A 58 14.87 3.63 -27.60
N SER A 59 14.00 4.48 -27.05
CA SER A 59 13.65 5.77 -27.64
C SER A 59 14.87 6.67 -27.81
N PHE A 60 15.66 6.84 -26.74
CA PHE A 60 16.92 7.59 -26.79
C PHE A 60 17.95 6.99 -27.75
N SER A 61 18.03 5.66 -27.81
CA SER A 61 18.92 4.95 -28.75
C SER A 61 18.51 5.13 -30.21
N LYS A 62 17.20 5.23 -30.49
CA LYS A 62 16.69 5.56 -31.84
C LYS A 62 16.92 7.03 -32.18
N PHE A 63 16.75 7.94 -31.22
CA PHE A 63 16.94 9.37 -31.43
C PHE A 63 18.41 9.72 -31.76
N LYS A 64 19.37 9.03 -31.14
CA LYS A 64 20.80 9.20 -31.44
C LYS A 64 21.21 8.62 -32.81
N LYS A 65 20.37 7.79 -33.42
CA LYS A 65 20.65 7.08 -34.67
C LYS A 65 20.03 7.76 -35.91
N THR A 66 19.20 8.78 -35.71
CA THR A 66 18.69 9.71 -36.74
C THR A 66 19.58 10.94 -36.76
#